data_AF-A0A0T7PLK3-F1
#
_entry.id   AF-A0A0T7PLK3-F1
#
_cell.length_a   1.000
_cell.length_b   1.000
_cell.length_c   1.000
_cell.angle_alpha   90.00
_cell.angle_beta   90.00
_cell.angle_gamma   90.00
#
_symmetry.space_group_name_H-M   'P 1'
#
loop_
_entity.id
_entity.type
_entity.pdbx_description
1 polymer ?
#
loop_
_entity_poly.entity_id
_entity_poly.type
_entity_poly.pdbx_seq_one_letter_code
_entity_poly.pdbx_strand_id
1 'polypeptide(L)'
;MARIVAYDPNLSPEQWFAFTPPRVPVLESLQRLIGSATPVLMDIATAANFPCQRPFSEHLGIAELPQYRILPDHKQTAASSNLWQSSSTGGPFLFTQALLRTSTIATYLRGDWYRDWGSVEQYHRLVPADQAPDAVVEEGVITVPGWGRPGPIRALP
;
A
#
# COMPACT_ATOMS: atom_id res chain seq x y z
N MET A 1 -36.08 3.39 12.17
CA MET A 1 -36.02 3.17 10.71
C MET A 1 -35.25 4.34 10.10
N ALA A 2 -34.45 4.10 9.06
CA ALA A 2 -33.76 5.15 8.30
C ALA A 2 -34.10 5.02 6.81
N ARG A 3 -34.11 6.13 6.07
CA ARG A 3 -34.26 6.17 4.61
C ARG A 3 -33.40 7.29 4.03
N ILE A 4 -32.88 7.09 2.84
CA ILE A 4 -32.19 8.13 2.07
C ILE A 4 -33.25 8.92 1.30
N VAL A 5 -33.20 10.25 1.39
CA VAL A 5 -33.98 11.18 0.55
C VAL A 5 -32.97 12.07 -0.15
N ALA A 6 -32.84 11.90 -1.47
CA ALA A 6 -31.87 12.66 -2.26
C ALA A 6 -32.59 13.29 -3.47
N TYR A 7 -32.21 14.51 -3.81
CA TYR A 7 -32.81 15.29 -4.88
C TYR A 7 -31.75 16.20 -5.49
N ASP A 8 -31.58 16.12 -6.80
CA ASP A 8 -30.69 16.99 -7.56
C ASP A 8 -31.51 17.80 -8.59
N PRO A 9 -31.75 19.10 -8.35
CA PRO A 9 -32.43 19.97 -9.32
C PRO A 9 -31.50 20.53 -10.38
N ASN A 10 -30.18 20.30 -10.29
CA ASN A 10 -29.21 20.87 -11.21
C ASN A 10 -29.26 20.14 -12.56
N LEU A 11 -29.10 20.90 -13.66
CA LEU A 11 -29.11 20.36 -15.03
C LEU A 11 -27.70 20.27 -15.62
N SER A 12 -26.69 20.73 -14.89
CA SER A 12 -25.30 20.71 -15.36
C SER A 12 -24.79 19.27 -15.42
N PRO A 13 -24.11 18.85 -16.51
CA PRO A 13 -23.73 17.45 -16.70
C PRO A 13 -22.71 16.93 -15.67
N GLU A 14 -21.95 17.81 -15.01
CA GLU A 14 -21.02 17.45 -13.94
C GLU A 14 -21.65 17.39 -12.55
N GLN A 15 -22.91 17.80 -12.41
CA GLN A 15 -23.64 17.79 -11.15
C GLN A 15 -24.52 16.55 -11.11
N TRP A 16 -24.00 15.53 -10.44
CA TRP A 16 -24.71 14.27 -10.20
C TRP A 16 -24.13 13.60 -8.95
N PHE A 17 -24.90 12.69 -8.35
CA PHE A 17 -24.40 11.80 -7.32
C PHE A 17 -25.05 10.42 -7.42
N ALA A 18 -24.35 9.42 -6.94
CA ALA A 18 -24.86 8.07 -6.74
C ALA A 18 -24.71 7.68 -5.27
N PHE A 19 -25.64 6.87 -4.77
CA PHE A 19 -25.59 6.37 -3.40
C PHE A 19 -25.88 4.87 -3.36
N THR A 20 -25.46 4.25 -2.27
CA THR A 20 -25.75 2.84 -1.97
C THR A 20 -26.65 2.77 -0.74
N PRO A 21 -27.36 1.63 -0.51
CA PRO A 21 -28.15 1.46 0.70
C PRO A 21 -27.31 1.69 1.98
N PRO A 22 -27.89 2.30 3.04
CA PRO A 22 -27.15 2.55 4.27
C PRO A 22 -26.78 1.24 4.96
N ARG A 23 -25.58 1.20 5.56
CA ARG A 23 -25.09 0.09 6.37
C ARG A 23 -24.56 0.60 7.70
N VAL A 24 -24.77 -0.15 8.76
CA VAL A 24 -24.11 0.06 10.06
C VAL A 24 -22.92 -0.89 10.10
N PRO A 25 -21.67 -0.41 9.89
CA PRO A 25 -20.53 -1.31 9.81
C PRO A 25 -20.21 -1.91 11.18
N VAL A 26 -19.85 -3.18 11.21
CA VAL A 26 -19.16 -3.77 12.34
C VAL A 26 -17.69 -3.40 12.20
N LEU A 27 -17.17 -2.68 13.19
CA LEU A 27 -15.81 -2.16 13.17
C LEU A 27 -14.90 -3.00 14.07
N GLU A 28 -13.67 -3.21 13.62
CA GLU A 28 -12.56 -3.69 14.43
C GLU A 28 -11.37 -2.74 14.33
N SER A 29 -10.43 -2.83 15.28
CA SER A 29 -9.23 -1.99 15.23
C SER A 29 -8.24 -2.47 14.18
N LEU A 30 -7.49 -1.54 13.60
CA LEU A 30 -6.47 -1.87 12.61
C LEU A 30 -5.40 -2.85 13.14
N GLN A 31 -5.07 -2.75 14.43
CA GLN A 31 -4.16 -3.68 15.10
C GLN A 31 -4.70 -5.12 15.14
N ARG A 32 -6.01 -5.33 15.23
CA ARG A 32 -6.60 -6.68 15.18
C ARG A 32 -6.65 -7.22 13.75
N LEU A 33 -6.93 -6.34 12.79
CA LEU A 33 -7.00 -6.69 11.37
C LEU A 33 -5.62 -7.06 10.80
N ILE A 34 -4.63 -6.18 10.96
CA ILE A 34 -3.29 -6.34 10.36
C ILE A 34 -2.34 -7.12 11.29
N GLY A 35 -2.44 -6.89 12.60
CA GLY A 35 -1.49 -7.42 13.57
C GLY A 35 -0.11 -6.73 13.53
N SER A 36 0.90 -7.43 14.01
CA SER A 36 2.30 -6.99 14.09
C SER A 36 3.29 -7.90 13.33
N ALA A 37 2.80 -9.00 12.75
CA ALA A 37 3.64 -9.97 12.04
C ALA A 37 3.55 -9.84 10.52
N THR A 38 2.36 -9.47 10.03
CA THR A 38 2.08 -9.29 8.60
C THR A 38 2.97 -8.19 8.01
N PRO A 39 3.62 -8.44 6.86
CA PRO A 39 4.44 -7.43 6.19
C PRO A 39 3.56 -6.33 5.56
N VAL A 40 3.90 -5.08 5.88
CA VAL A 40 3.16 -3.89 5.44
C VAL A 40 4.09 -2.94 4.68
N LEU A 41 3.60 -2.34 3.61
CA LEU A 41 4.20 -1.15 3.00
C LEU A 41 3.65 0.09 3.70
N MET A 42 4.40 0.65 4.64
CA MET A 42 4.05 1.92 5.26
C MET A 42 4.69 3.06 4.48
N ASP A 43 3.88 4.00 4.00
CA ASP A 43 4.40 5.20 3.34
C ASP A 43 5.21 6.06 4.33
N ILE A 44 6.12 6.88 3.80
CA ILE A 44 7.09 7.67 4.59
C ILE A 44 6.41 8.46 5.72
N ALA A 45 5.27 9.10 5.40
CA ALA A 45 4.56 9.96 6.35
C ALA A 45 3.85 9.19 7.47
N THR A 46 3.43 7.93 7.22
CA THR A 46 2.66 7.15 8.19
C THR A 46 3.52 6.22 9.04
N ALA A 47 4.74 5.90 8.59
CA ALA A 47 5.60 4.90 9.23
C ALA A 47 5.87 5.14 10.73
N ALA A 48 6.02 6.40 11.16
CA ALA A 48 6.27 6.71 12.58
C ALA A 48 5.04 6.49 13.49
N ASN A 49 3.82 6.53 12.92
CA ASN A 49 2.58 6.39 13.66
C ASN A 49 2.17 4.92 13.89
N PHE A 50 2.77 3.99 13.14
CA PHE A 50 2.47 2.56 13.18
C PHE A 50 3.69 1.74 13.62
N PRO A 51 4.20 1.94 14.86
CA PRO A 51 5.47 1.35 15.30
C PRO A 51 5.41 -0.17 15.53
N CYS A 52 4.22 -0.76 15.61
CA CYS A 52 4.04 -2.19 15.86
C CYS A 52 3.90 -3.00 14.56
N GLN A 53 3.54 -2.35 13.45
CA GLN A 53 3.45 -3.00 12.15
C GLN A 53 4.86 -3.23 11.63
N ARG A 54 5.13 -4.45 11.17
CA ARG A 54 6.43 -4.80 10.59
C ARG A 54 6.47 -4.38 9.11
N PRO A 55 7.47 -3.60 8.66
CA PRO A 55 7.66 -3.40 7.24
C PRO A 55 8.06 -4.72 6.56
N PHE A 56 7.75 -4.88 5.27
CA PHE A 56 8.31 -5.99 4.50
C PHE A 56 9.85 -5.91 4.50
N SER A 57 10.52 -7.06 4.47
CA SER A 57 11.99 -7.12 4.49
C SER A 57 12.59 -7.30 3.10
N GLU A 58 13.81 -6.84 2.93
CA GLU A 58 14.65 -7.12 1.76
C GLU A 58 15.89 -7.88 2.22
N HIS A 59 16.13 -9.07 1.66
CA HIS A 59 17.24 -9.94 2.04
C HIS A 59 17.84 -10.58 0.78
N LEU A 60 19.17 -10.60 0.68
CA LEU A 60 19.91 -11.10 -0.50
C LEU A 60 19.46 -10.47 -1.84
N GLY A 61 19.04 -9.20 -1.82
CA GLY A 61 18.57 -8.47 -3.01
C GLY A 61 17.15 -8.85 -3.46
N ILE A 62 16.39 -9.58 -2.65
CA ILE A 62 15.01 -9.99 -2.93
C ILE A 62 14.09 -9.42 -1.85
N ALA A 63 12.98 -8.83 -2.27
CA ALA A 63 11.96 -8.25 -1.38
C ALA A 63 10.86 -9.26 -1.05
N GLU A 64 10.42 -9.27 0.20
CA GLU A 64 9.18 -9.91 0.64
C GLU A 64 7.97 -9.11 0.12
N LEU A 65 6.97 -9.79 -0.45
CA LEU A 65 5.76 -9.11 -0.93
C LEU A 65 4.87 -8.65 0.25
N PRO A 66 4.55 -7.34 0.36
CA PRO A 66 3.66 -6.85 1.40
C PRO A 66 2.22 -7.29 1.15
N GLN A 67 1.44 -7.42 2.24
CA GLN A 67 0.02 -7.77 2.16
C GLN A 67 -0.91 -6.56 2.32
N TYR A 68 -0.42 -5.49 2.94
CA TYR A 68 -1.15 -4.24 3.13
C TYR A 68 -0.27 -3.05 2.80
N ARG A 69 -0.90 -1.91 2.50
CA ARG A 69 -0.27 -0.60 2.44
C ARG A 69 -1.01 0.39 3.32
N ILE A 70 -0.28 1.24 4.04
CA ILE A 70 -0.83 2.32 4.87
C ILE A 70 -0.40 3.66 4.28
N LEU A 71 -1.37 4.43 3.80
CA LEU A 71 -1.16 5.69 3.09
C LEU A 71 -1.53 6.89 3.98
N PRO A 72 -0.88 8.05 3.78
CA PRO A 72 -1.32 9.31 4.41
C PRO A 72 -2.60 9.84 3.73
N ASP A 73 -3.04 11.03 4.11
CA ASP A 73 -4.19 11.71 3.52
C ASP A 73 -4.06 11.88 1.99
N HIS A 74 -5.18 12.17 1.34
CA HIS A 74 -5.23 12.22 -0.13
C HIS A 74 -4.24 13.22 -0.74
N LYS A 75 -4.06 14.40 -0.13
CA LYS A 75 -3.16 15.44 -0.69
C LYS A 75 -1.70 15.01 -0.54
N GLN A 76 -1.32 14.52 0.63
CA GLN A 76 0.04 14.05 0.88
C GLN A 76 0.40 12.85 0.01
N THR A 77 -0.53 11.92 -0.20
CA THR A 77 -0.33 10.76 -1.07
C THR A 77 -0.05 11.19 -2.51
N ALA A 78 -0.88 12.09 -3.05
CA ALA A 78 -0.75 12.56 -4.43
C ALA A 78 0.53 13.38 -4.68
N ALA A 79 0.91 14.22 -3.71
CA ALA A 79 2.04 15.14 -3.88
C ALA A 79 3.41 14.54 -3.49
N SER A 80 3.44 13.49 -2.67
CA SER A 80 4.69 12.94 -2.11
C SER A 80 4.82 11.45 -2.37
N SER A 81 4.00 10.62 -1.72
CA SER A 81 4.17 9.17 -1.71
C SER A 81 4.26 8.56 -3.10
N ASN A 82 3.35 8.95 -4.00
CA ASN A 82 3.27 8.37 -5.34
C ASN A 82 4.45 8.75 -6.24
N LEU A 83 5.04 9.93 -6.02
CA LEU A 83 6.16 10.43 -6.81
C LEU A 83 7.50 9.91 -6.28
N TRP A 84 7.68 9.90 -4.96
CA TRP A 84 8.93 9.49 -4.34
C TRP A 84 9.20 7.99 -4.50
N GLN A 85 8.17 7.16 -4.28
CA GLN A 85 8.26 5.70 -4.27
C GLN A 85 8.02 5.07 -5.66
N SER A 86 8.04 5.88 -6.72
CA SER A 86 7.70 5.47 -8.07
C SER A 86 8.64 4.37 -8.60
N SER A 87 8.11 3.54 -9.53
CA SER A 87 8.89 2.49 -10.19
C SER A 87 10.03 3.05 -11.04
N SER A 88 9.85 4.21 -11.69
CA SER A 88 10.88 4.84 -12.53
C SER A 88 12.05 5.42 -11.74
N THR A 89 11.88 5.60 -10.43
CA THR A 89 12.89 6.12 -9.49
C THR A 89 13.47 5.01 -8.60
N GLY A 90 13.10 3.75 -8.81
CA GLY A 90 13.61 2.60 -8.07
C GLY A 90 12.93 2.37 -6.72
N GLY A 91 11.77 2.97 -6.47
CA GLY A 91 11.01 2.74 -5.25
C GLY A 91 10.29 1.38 -5.21
N PRO A 92 9.65 1.03 -4.08
CA PRO A 92 8.95 -0.25 -3.89
C PRO A 92 7.86 -0.55 -4.92
N PHE A 93 7.38 0.47 -5.65
CA PHE A 93 6.42 0.28 -6.73
C PHE A 93 6.96 -0.53 -7.89
N LEU A 94 8.29 -0.62 -8.04
CA LEU A 94 8.93 -1.39 -9.09
C LEU A 94 8.45 -2.85 -9.13
N PHE A 95 8.26 -3.49 -7.97
CA PHE A 95 7.78 -4.86 -7.89
C PHE A 95 6.33 -4.95 -7.39
N THR A 96 5.87 -4.05 -6.53
CA THR A 96 4.50 -4.13 -5.99
C THR A 96 3.44 -3.85 -7.07
N GLN A 97 3.66 -2.93 -8.02
CA GLN A 97 2.70 -2.68 -9.10
C GLN A 97 2.69 -3.78 -10.16
N ALA A 98 3.83 -4.44 -10.37
CA ALA A 98 3.98 -5.50 -11.37
C ALA A 98 3.43 -6.85 -10.89
N LEU A 99 3.42 -7.10 -9.58
CA LEU A 99 3.09 -8.41 -8.99
C LEU A 99 1.81 -8.42 -8.17
N LEU A 100 1.33 -7.26 -7.71
CA LEU A 100 0.18 -7.15 -6.82
C LEU A 100 -0.91 -6.25 -7.41
N ARG A 101 -2.17 -6.60 -7.12
CA ARG A 101 -3.33 -5.73 -7.30
C ARG A 101 -3.78 -5.17 -5.96
N THR A 102 -4.17 -3.91 -5.94
CA THR A 102 -4.66 -3.23 -4.73
C THR A 102 -6.19 -3.25 -4.61
N SER A 103 -6.69 -3.13 -3.39
CA SER A 103 -8.09 -2.90 -3.03
C SER A 103 -8.16 -2.04 -1.77
N THR A 104 -9.14 -1.13 -1.69
CA THR A 104 -9.23 -0.18 -0.57
C THR A 104 -10.10 -0.73 0.58
N ILE A 105 -9.64 -0.55 1.81
CA ILE A 105 -10.39 -0.85 3.02
C ILE A 105 -11.01 0.44 3.58
N ALA A 106 -12.31 0.41 3.87
CA ALA A 106 -12.99 1.53 4.53
C ALA A 106 -12.54 1.64 5.99
N THR A 107 -11.85 2.72 6.33
CA THR A 107 -11.27 2.95 7.66
C THR A 107 -11.72 4.29 8.23
N TYR A 108 -11.73 4.39 9.57
CA TYR A 108 -12.24 5.55 10.29
C TYR A 108 -11.35 5.86 11.49
N LEU A 109 -11.20 7.14 11.82
CA LEU A 109 -10.53 7.56 13.05
C LEU A 109 -11.53 7.59 14.20
N ARG A 110 -11.19 6.90 15.31
CA ARG A 110 -12.07 6.79 16.47
C ARG A 110 -12.32 8.17 17.09
N GLY A 111 -13.58 8.60 17.10
CA GLY A 111 -14.02 9.83 17.77
C GLY A 111 -13.83 11.11 16.95
N ASP A 112 -13.18 11.04 15.78
CA ASP A 112 -13.00 12.18 14.86
C ASP A 112 -13.46 11.80 13.44
N TRP A 113 -14.77 11.91 13.20
CA TRP A 113 -15.42 11.48 11.96
C TRP A 113 -15.18 12.42 10.76
N TYR A 114 -14.60 13.59 10.99
CA TYR A 114 -14.31 14.60 9.96
C TYR A 114 -12.86 14.54 9.47
N ARG A 115 -12.04 13.65 10.02
CA ARG A 115 -10.62 13.54 9.70
C ARG A 115 -10.35 12.60 8.53
N ASP A 116 -9.77 13.14 7.47
CA ASP A 116 -9.00 12.33 6.52
C ASP A 116 -7.62 12.04 7.14
N TRP A 117 -7.48 10.86 7.74
CA TRP A 117 -6.23 10.42 8.35
C TRP A 117 -5.32 9.70 7.36
N GLY A 118 -5.85 9.36 6.18
CA GLY A 118 -5.25 8.45 5.22
C GLY A 118 -6.12 7.24 4.92
N SER A 119 -5.51 6.21 4.35
CA SER A 119 -6.22 5.01 3.90
C SER A 119 -5.38 3.74 4.06
N VAL A 120 -6.07 2.60 3.99
CA VAL A 120 -5.45 1.28 4.02
C VAL A 120 -5.84 0.55 2.76
N GLU A 121 -4.85 -0.02 2.11
CA GLU A 121 -5.01 -0.89 0.95
C GLU A 121 -4.61 -2.32 1.29
N GLN A 122 -5.35 -3.29 0.76
CA GLN A 122 -4.99 -4.70 0.78
C GLN A 122 -4.44 -5.11 -0.59
N TYR A 123 -3.30 -5.79 -0.56
CA TYR A 123 -2.67 -6.35 -1.75
C TYR A 123 -3.11 -7.80 -1.99
N HIS A 124 -3.31 -8.11 -3.26
CA HIS A 124 -3.62 -9.44 -3.77
C HIS A 124 -2.58 -9.81 -4.82
N ARG A 125 -1.94 -10.97 -4.71
CA ARG A 125 -0.99 -11.43 -5.75
C ARG A 125 -1.73 -11.61 -7.08
N LEU A 126 -1.12 -11.17 -8.18
CA LEU A 126 -1.65 -11.38 -9.53
C LEU A 126 -1.61 -12.86 -9.93
N VAL A 127 -0.51 -13.53 -9.58
CA VAL A 127 -0.36 -14.99 -9.70
C VAL A 127 -0.37 -15.58 -8.29
N PRO A 128 -1.31 -16.49 -7.98
CA PRO A 128 -1.37 -17.17 -6.69
C PRO A 128 -0.07 -17.92 -6.34
N ALA A 129 0.26 -17.95 -5.05
CA ALA A 129 1.53 -18.50 -4.55
C ALA A 129 1.65 -20.02 -4.69
N ASP A 130 0.54 -20.74 -4.82
CA ASP A 130 0.50 -22.17 -5.11
C ASP A 130 0.98 -22.50 -6.52
N GLN A 131 0.85 -21.56 -7.46
CA GLN A 131 1.35 -21.68 -8.84
C GLN A 131 2.73 -21.03 -9.01
N ALA A 132 2.97 -19.93 -8.31
CA ALA A 132 4.25 -19.20 -8.31
C ALA A 132 4.75 -18.99 -6.87
N PRO A 133 5.38 -20.03 -6.27
CA PRO A 133 5.92 -19.92 -4.92
C PRO A 133 7.18 -19.05 -4.88
N ASP A 134 7.58 -18.68 -3.68
CA ASP A 134 8.80 -17.92 -3.46
C ASP A 134 10.03 -18.79 -3.83
N ALA A 135 11.07 -18.15 -4.39
CA ALA A 135 12.24 -18.87 -4.89
C ALA A 135 13.14 -19.40 -3.77
N VAL A 136 13.74 -20.58 -3.97
CA VAL A 136 14.85 -21.07 -3.14
C VAL A 136 16.14 -20.44 -3.65
N VAL A 137 16.81 -19.66 -2.79
CA VAL A 137 18.00 -18.89 -3.16
C VAL A 137 19.25 -19.62 -2.69
N GLU A 138 20.20 -19.83 -3.60
CA GLU A 138 21.54 -20.31 -3.27
C GLU A 138 22.45 -19.13 -2.94
N GLU A 139 23.06 -19.18 -1.76
CA GLU A 139 23.99 -18.14 -1.29
C GLU A 139 25.44 -18.62 -1.38
N GLY A 140 26.34 -17.71 -1.73
CA GLY A 140 27.77 -17.97 -1.81
C GLY A 140 28.59 -16.75 -1.42
N VAL A 141 29.89 -16.95 -1.24
CA VAL A 141 30.83 -15.90 -0.83
C VAL A 141 32.01 -15.86 -1.79
N ILE A 142 32.40 -14.64 -2.18
CA ILE A 142 33.59 -14.38 -2.99
C ILE A 142 34.41 -13.23 -2.38
N THR A 143 35.70 -13.18 -2.69
CA THR A 143 36.57 -12.06 -2.32
C THR A 143 36.86 -11.21 -3.55
N VAL A 144 36.63 -9.90 -3.45
CA VAL A 144 36.88 -8.92 -4.53
C VAL A 144 37.82 -7.82 -4.05
N PRO A 145 38.66 -7.23 -4.93
CA PRO A 145 39.46 -6.06 -4.57
C PRO A 145 38.58 -4.81 -4.41
N GLY A 146 38.99 -3.85 -3.58
CA GLY A 146 38.21 -2.65 -3.25
C GLY A 146 37.96 -1.66 -4.39
N TRP A 147 38.58 -1.85 -5.56
CA TRP A 147 38.39 -1.05 -6.77
C TRP A 147 37.68 -1.82 -7.90
N GLY A 148 37.32 -3.09 -7.68
CA GLY A 148 36.57 -3.87 -8.66
C GLY A 148 35.16 -3.30 -8.84
N ARG A 149 34.77 -3.02 -10.09
CA ARG A 149 33.42 -2.55 -10.43
C ARG A 149 32.87 -3.36 -11.60
N PRO A 150 32.07 -4.42 -11.37
CA PRO A 150 31.53 -5.27 -12.42
C PRO A 150 30.34 -4.60 -13.14
N GLY A 151 30.63 -3.55 -13.91
CA GLY A 151 29.62 -2.79 -14.65
C GLY A 151 28.76 -1.86 -13.79
N PRO A 152 27.92 -1.01 -14.42
CA PRO A 152 26.96 -0.17 -13.72
C PRO A 152 25.65 -0.92 -13.37
N ILE A 153 24.97 -0.50 -12.29
CA ILE A 153 23.56 -0.84 -12.06
C ILE A 153 22.69 -0.17 -13.13
N ARG A 154 21.62 -0.83 -13.56
CA ARG A 154 20.58 -0.22 -14.40
C ARG A 154 19.72 0.74 -13.56
N ALA A 155 20.15 1.98 -13.43
CA ALA A 155 19.46 3.06 -12.72
C ALA A 155 18.80 4.07 -13.67
N LEU A 156 18.29 3.58 -14.80
CA LEU A 156 17.51 4.33 -15.78
C LEU A 156 16.16 3.62 -15.96
N PRO A 157 15.05 4.36 -16.09
CA PRO A 157 13.72 3.76 -16.26
C PRO A 157 13.64 2.86 -17.51
#